data_AF-A0A8J2QMC3-F1
#
_entry.id   AF-A0A8J2QMC3-F1
#
_cell.length_a   1.000
_cell.length_b   1.000
_cell.length_c   1.000
_cell.angle_alpha   90.00
_cell.angle_beta   90.00
_cell.angle_gamma   90.00
#
_symmetry.space_group_name_H-M   'P 1'
#
loop_
_entity.id
_entity.type
_entity.pdbx_description
1 polymer ?
#
loop_
_entity_poly.entity_id
_entity_poly.type
_entity_poly.pdbx_seq_one_letter_code
_entity_poly.pdbx_strand_id
1 'polypeptide(L)' 'MLADGEIVGDGSWNLTIYVTDLNEKRTMVVKGDMHIGGVMLKLTESFVIKAVLDLLGGENVDNLCEREV' A
#
# COMPACT_ATOMS: atom_id res chain seq x y z
N MET A 1 -12.66 -11.02 5.95
CA MET A 1 -12.37 -12.42 5.55
C MET A 1 -13.36 -13.31 6.28
N LEU A 2 -13.66 -14.51 5.80
CA LEU A 2 -14.49 -15.44 6.56
C LEU A 2 -13.57 -16.39 7.33
N ALA A 3 -13.68 -16.40 8.66
CA ALA A 3 -13.09 -17.46 9.48
C ALA A 3 -14.25 -18.09 10.26
N ASP A 4 -14.36 -19.42 10.15
CA ASP A 4 -15.34 -20.23 10.89
C ASP A 4 -16.81 -19.84 10.70
N GLY A 5 -17.14 -19.23 9.55
CA GLY A 5 -18.50 -18.80 9.21
C GLY A 5 -18.86 -17.40 9.69
N GLU A 6 -17.93 -16.70 10.34
CA GLU A 6 -18.09 -15.30 10.76
C GLU A 6 -17.20 -14.37 9.94
N ILE A 7 -17.68 -13.16 9.64
CA ILE A 7 -16.88 -12.15 8.94
C ILE A 7 -15.86 -11.61 9.95
N VAL A 8 -14.64 -12.13 9.86
CA VAL A 8 -13.51 -11.67 10.65
C VAL A 8 -12.72 -10.63 9.83
N GLY A 9 -12.67 -9.42 10.37
CA GLY A 9 -12.05 -8.25 9.74
C GLY A 9 -12.88 -7.67 8.59
N ASP A 10 -12.57 -6.43 8.23
CA ASP A 10 -13.25 -5.66 7.19
C ASP A 10 -12.91 -6.06 5.74
N GLY A 11 -12.25 -7.21 5.57
CA GLY A 11 -11.80 -7.69 4.26
C GLY A 11 -10.49 -7.09 3.77
N SER A 12 -9.78 -6.34 4.63
CA SER A 12 -8.47 -5.78 4.32
C SER A 12 -7.34 -6.81 4.38
N TRP A 13 -6.33 -6.67 3.52
CA TRP A 13 -5.13 -7.49 3.49
C TRP A 13 -3.93 -6.71 2.93
N ASN A 14 -2.72 -7.19 3.23
CA ASN A 14 -1.47 -6.59 2.76
C ASN A 14 -1.11 -7.10 1.37
N LEU A 15 -1.17 -6.20 0.38
CA LEU A 15 -0.73 -6.47 -0.99
C LEU A 15 0.70 -5.95 -1.17
N THR A 16 1.62 -6.84 -1.53
CA THR A 16 3.00 -6.48 -1.90
C THR A 16 3.15 -6.43 -3.41
N ILE A 17 3.56 -5.27 -3.92
CA ILE A 17 3.76 -4.98 -5.34
C ILE A 17 5.24 -4.71 -5.58
N TYR A 18 5.80 -5.34 -6.60
CA TYR A 18 7.15 -5.07 -7.07
C TYR A 18 7.09 -4.26 -8.37
N VAL A 19 7.61 -3.03 -8.32
CA VAL A 19 7.67 -2.13 -9.47
C VAL A 19 9.00 -2.34 -10.18
N THR A 20 8.96 -3.03 -11.31
CA THR A 20 10.16 -3.45 -12.06
C THR A 20 11.01 -2.28 -12.52
N ASP A 21 10.38 -1.21 -12.99
CA ASP A 21 11.07 -0.07 -13.58
C ASP A 21 11.85 0.76 -12.53
N LEU A 22 11.43 0.69 -11.28
CA LEU A 22 12.07 1.35 -10.14
C LEU A 22 12.88 0.38 -9.28
N ASN A 23 12.79 -0.93 -9.53
CA ASN A 23 13.35 -1.99 -8.69
C ASN A 23 12.97 -1.86 -7.19
N GLU A 24 11.77 -1.36 -6.91
CA GLU A 24 11.28 -1.10 -5.56
C GLU A 24 10.09 -2.00 -5.21
N LYS A 25 9.99 -2.39 -3.94
CA LYS A 25 8.86 -3.14 -3.39
C LYS A 25 8.01 -2.24 -2.51
N ARG A 26 6.68 -2.31 -2.67
CA ARG A 26 5.72 -1.59 -1.84
C ARG A 26 4.68 -2.54 -1.28
N THR A 27 4.44 -2.45 0.01
CA THR A 27 3.36 -3.16 0.69
C THR A 27 2.30 -2.15 1.10
N MET A 28 1.04 -2.46 0.82
CA MET A 28 -0.08 -1.58 1.10
C MET A 28 -1.31 -2.38 1.53
N VAL A 29 -2.07 -1.84 2.48
CA VAL A 29 -3.36 -2.41 2.89
C VAL A 29 -4.40 -2.10 1.81
N VAL A 30 -5.05 -3.14 1.29
CA VAL A 30 -6.14 -3.06 0.31
C VAL A 30 -7.33 -3.87 0.78
N LYS A 31 -8.53 -3.52 0.31
CA LYS A 31 -9.74 -4.29 0.55
C LYS A 31 -10.09 -5.15 -0.67
N GLY A 32 -10.81 -6.24 -0.44
CA GLY A 32 -11.24 -7.14 -1.52
C GLY A 32 -12.18 -6.50 -2.56
N ASP A 33 -12.85 -5.41 -2.22
CA ASP A 33 -13.74 -4.62 -3.09
C ASP A 33 -13.03 -3.46 -3.81
N MET A 34 -11.75 -3.21 -3.51
CA MET A 34 -10.98 -2.15 -4.16
C MET A 34 -10.68 -2.49 -5.63
N HIS A 35 -11.11 -1.62 -6.55
CA HIS A 35 -10.80 -1.78 -7.97
C HIS A 35 -9.31 -1.60 -8.24
N ILE A 36 -8.81 -2.29 -9.28
CA ILE A 36 -7.39 -2.23 -9.69
C ILE A 36 -6.92 -0.80 -9.96
N GLY A 37 -7.77 0.05 -10.57
CA GLY A 37 -7.44 1.46 -10.78
C GLY A 37 -7.21 2.23 -9.46
N GLY A 38 -7.97 1.91 -8.40
CA GLY A 38 -7.76 2.50 -7.08
C GLY A 38 -6.44 2.06 -6.45
N VAL A 39 -6.07 0.78 -6.61
CA VAL A 39 -4.76 0.26 -6.18
C VAL A 39 -3.63 1.00 -6.91
N MET A 40 -3.75 1.20 -8.23
CA MET A 40 -2.75 1.92 -9.02
C MET A 40 -2.58 3.37 -8.57
N LEU A 41 -3.68 4.10 -8.31
CA LEU A 41 -3.62 5.47 -7.82
C LEU A 41 -2.92 5.57 -6.46
N LYS A 42 -3.31 4.72 -5.50
CA LYS A 42 -2.69 4.68 -4.17
C LYS A 42 -1.19 4.32 -4.25
N LEU A 43 -0.81 3.44 -5.19
CA LEU A 43 0.59 3.12 -5.47
C LEU A 43 1.35 4.34 -6.01
N THR A 44 0.80 5.05 -7.01
CA THR A 44 1.44 6.25 -7.59
C THR A 44 1.59 7.36 -6.56
N GLU A 45 0.57 7.61 -5.74
CA GLU A 45 0.62 8.59 -4.64
C GLU A 45 1.75 8.28 -3.64
N SER A 46 1.94 7.00 -3.30
CA SER A 46 3.03 6.57 -2.40
C SER A 46 4.42 6.92 -2.95
N PHE A 47 4.64 6.76 -4.26
CA PHE A 47 5.91 7.14 -4.88
C PHE A 47 6.10 8.65 -4.99
N VAL A 48 5.04 9.41 -5.28
CA VAL A 48 5.12 10.88 -5.29
C VAL A 48 5.47 11.42 -3.91
N ILE A 49 4.82 10.91 -2.86
CA ILE A 49 5.11 11.30 -1.47
C ILE A 49 6.54 10.93 -1.10
N LYS A 50 7.02 9.73 -1.48
CA LYS A 50 8.43 9.33 -1.29
C LYS A 50 9.38 10.32 -1.97
N ALA A 51 9.17 10.62 -3.24
CA ALA A 51 10.01 11.56 -3.97
C ALA A 51 10.05 12.95 -3.31
N VAL A 52 8.92 13.46 -2.83
CA VAL A 52 8.87 14.74 -2.10
C VAL A 52 9.64 14.65 -0.78
N LEU A 53 9.50 13.56 -0.03
CA LEU A 53 10.19 13.38 1.25
C LEU A 53 11.71 13.22 1.06
N ASP A 54 12.14 12.52 0.01
CA ASP A 54 13.55 12.38 -0.35
C ASP A 54 14.18 13.75 -0.65
N LEU A 55 13.44 14.66 -1.30
CA LEU A 55 13.89 16.05 -1.54
C LEU A 55 14.00 16.89 -0.27
N LEU A 56 13.23 16.56 0.77
CA LEU A 56 13.26 17.25 2.05
C LEU A 56 14.27 16.62 3.04
N GLY A 57 15.02 15.60 2.62
CA GLY A 57 15.95 14.88 3.49
C GLY A 57 15.26 14.02 4.55
N GLY A 58 14.02 13.60 4.29
CA GLY A 58 13.26 12.71 5.17
C GLY A 58 13.81 11.28 5.16
N GLU A 59 13.88 10.66 6.34
CA GLU A 59 14.33 9.28 6.49
C GLU A 59 13.32 8.29 5.88
N ASN A 60 13.84 7.12 5.48
CA ASN A 60 13.22 6.13 4.60
C ASN A 60 11.73 5.82 4.89
N VAL A 61 10.88 6.05 3.88
CA VAL A 61 9.41 5.98 3.96
C VAL A 61 8.82 4.64 3.51
N ASP A 62 9.62 3.59 3.53
CA ASP A 62 9.20 2.27 3.07
C ASP A 62 8.01 1.71 3.89
N ASN A 63 7.76 2.25 5.09
CA ASN A 63 6.71 1.81 6.03
C ASN A 63 5.54 2.80 6.21
N LEU A 64 5.43 3.90 5.45
CA LEU A 64 4.34 4.87 5.65
C LEU A 64 2.94 4.32 5.26
N CYS A 65 2.87 3.26 4.45
CA CYS A 65 1.60 2.63 4.05
C CYS A 65 1.06 1.61 5.07
N GLU A 66 1.79 1.35 6.17
CA GLU A 66 1.38 0.45 7.26
C GLU A 66 0.67 1.19 8.42
N ARG A 67 0.55 2.53 8.36
CA ARG A 67 -0.10 3.34 9.41
C ARG A 67 -1.57 3.68 9.09
N GLU A 68 -2.38 2.67 8.83
CA GLU A 68 -3.84 2.77 8.96
C GLU A 68 -4.38 1.46 9.56
N VAL A 69 -4.40 1.40 10.90
CA VAL A 69 -5.25 0.54 11.72
C VAL A 69 -5.80 1.38 12.86
#